data_AF-A0A9Q2SAM9-F1
#
_entry.id   AF-A0A9Q2SAM9-F1
#
_cell.length_a   1.000
_cell.length_b   1.000
_cell.length_c   1.000
_cell.angle_alpha   90.00
_cell.angle_beta   90.00
_cell.angle_gamma   90.00
#
_symmetry.space_group_name_H-M   'P 1'
#
loop_
_entity.id
_entity.type
_entity.pdbx_description
1 polymer ?
#
loop_
_entity_poly.entity_id
_entity_poly.type
_entity_poly.pdbx_seq_one_letter_code
_entity_poly.pdbx_strand_id
1 'polypeptide(L)'
;MNVDCHNCGRVVADGLELCTLCADSLHRELLEIPGLVSDMTITRARLDRMSRGRVGGKSAETALPVRLDKFDQRPTQRPLDHLTLVIGTWARVAADQTGQFHELHVALDSPGLRQLVHNSRRGRLDRAAVSTEGAYDVELASIWLAHCGGDLRTVPESGVMYDEITDALAYVRRAVDRMPELSYRGQCSSLVSGGLCGAGLYVEDGESYVTCRACGAHHVVSALVRDALSAIENRLFTIAELERVLRELGEPIPAGTMRSWHSRGQLQPRAWRQADGTESEYWMRRSDPPLFYLGDVRQLRDGRDWRGGGA
;
A
#
# COMPACT_ATOMS: atom_id res chain seq x y z
N MET A 1 42.17 19.45 14.51
CA MET A 1 41.32 20.45 15.20
C MET A 1 40.03 19.70 15.49
N ASN A 2 39.62 19.62 16.76
CA ASN A 2 38.41 18.87 17.10
C ASN A 2 37.18 19.75 16.86
N VAL A 3 36.16 19.19 16.22
CA VAL A 3 34.91 19.87 15.91
C VAL A 3 33.76 18.96 16.32
N ASP A 4 32.64 19.53 16.73
CA ASP A 4 31.46 18.74 17.07
C ASP A 4 30.69 18.39 15.79
N CYS A 5 30.27 17.13 15.67
CA CYS A 5 29.46 16.67 14.55
C CYS A 5 28.14 17.45 14.49
N HIS A 6 27.86 18.06 13.33
CA HIS A 6 26.69 18.90 13.09
C HIS A 6 25.37 18.22 13.46
N ASN A 7 25.23 16.93 13.12
CA ASN A 7 23.98 16.19 13.35
C ASN A 7 23.84 15.64 14.79
N CYS A 8 24.89 15.03 15.35
CA CYS A 8 24.79 14.27 16.62
C CYS A 8 25.59 14.85 17.80
N GLY A 9 26.35 15.94 17.59
CA GLY A 9 27.17 16.58 18.63
C GLY A 9 28.39 15.77 19.09
N ARG A 10 28.71 14.65 18.44
CA ARG A 10 29.90 13.87 18.78
C ARG A 10 31.17 14.60 18.35
N VAL A 11 32.17 14.66 19.22
CA VAL A 11 33.49 15.21 18.90
C VAL A 11 34.16 14.40 17.79
N VAL A 12 34.58 15.10 16.73
CA VAL A 12 35.26 14.57 15.55
C VAL A 12 36.70 15.07 15.54
N ALA A 13 37.66 14.15 15.43
CA ALA A 13 39.10 14.46 15.54
C ALA A 13 39.75 14.95 14.24
N ASP A 14 39.16 14.61 13.08
CA ASP A 14 39.70 14.91 11.75
C ASP A 14 39.29 16.28 11.19
N GLY A 15 38.56 17.09 11.95
CA GLY A 15 38.18 18.44 11.54
C GLY A 15 36.91 18.52 10.67
N LEU A 16 36.26 17.39 10.38
CA LEU A 16 35.09 17.34 9.49
C LEU A 16 33.78 17.59 10.25
N GLU A 17 32.80 18.18 9.56
CA GLU A 17 31.50 18.56 10.16
C GLU A 17 30.63 17.35 10.51
N LEU A 18 30.88 16.18 9.93
CA LEU A 18 30.14 14.95 10.20
C LEU A 18 31.05 13.87 10.79
N CYS A 19 30.50 13.09 11.73
CA CYS A 19 31.12 11.85 12.18
C CYS A 19 30.83 10.71 11.20
N THR A 20 31.66 9.67 11.22
CA THR A 20 31.53 8.49 10.34
C THR A 20 30.16 7.83 10.44
N LEU A 21 29.60 7.70 11.65
CA LEU A 21 28.29 7.07 11.82
C LEU A 21 27.14 7.86 11.16
N CYS A 22 27.18 9.18 11.20
CA CYS A 22 26.18 10.01 10.54
C CYS A 22 26.32 9.92 9.03
N ALA A 23 27.55 9.92 8.50
CA ALA A 23 27.81 9.70 7.09
C ALA A 23 27.36 8.31 6.61
N ASP A 24 27.62 7.25 7.38
CA ASP A 24 27.16 5.89 7.08
C ASP A 24 25.62 5.78 7.12
N SER A 25 24.97 6.53 8.01
CA SER A 25 23.51 6.62 8.04
C SER A 25 22.98 7.28 6.78
N LEU A 26 23.57 8.41 6.38
CA LEU A 26 23.19 9.12 5.15
C LEU A 26 23.44 8.25 3.91
N HIS A 27 24.56 7.54 3.85
CA HIS A 27 24.86 6.58 2.78
C HIS A 27 23.75 5.52 2.64
N ARG A 28 23.30 4.92 3.75
CA ARG A 28 22.20 3.95 3.73
C ARG A 28 20.88 4.57 3.27
N GLU A 29 20.58 5.79 3.69
CA GLU A 29 19.39 6.52 3.24
C GLU A 29 19.42 6.79 1.73
N LEU A 30 20.57 7.15 1.15
CA LEU A 30 20.75 7.35 -0.29
C LEU A 30 20.48 6.07 -1.10
N LEU A 31 20.83 4.89 -0.55
CA LEU A 31 20.57 3.60 -1.20
C LEU A 31 19.09 3.22 -1.21
N GLU A 32 18.26 3.78 -0.32
CA GLU A 32 16.81 3.52 -0.26
C GLU A 32 16.01 4.39 -1.25
N ILE A 33 16.59 5.48 -1.77
CA ILE A 33 15.93 6.43 -2.68
C ILE A 33 15.30 5.75 -3.90
N PRO A 34 15.95 4.80 -4.61
CA PRO A 34 15.32 4.10 -5.73
C PRO A 34 14.01 3.39 -5.38
N GLY A 35 13.93 2.81 -4.17
CA GLY A 35 12.68 2.22 -3.66
C GLY A 35 11.59 3.27 -3.46
N LEU A 36 11.91 4.38 -2.79
CA LEU A 36 10.96 5.47 -2.56
C LEU A 36 10.46 6.13 -3.86
N VAL A 37 11.35 6.31 -4.85
CA VAL A 37 11.00 6.83 -6.18
C VAL A 37 10.10 5.84 -6.92
N SER A 38 10.35 4.54 -6.81
CA SER A 38 9.47 3.51 -7.37
C SER A 38 8.07 3.59 -6.77
N ASP A 39 7.96 3.72 -5.45
CA ASP A 39 6.66 3.85 -4.77
C ASP A 39 5.90 5.12 -5.21
N MET A 40 6.59 6.26 -5.31
CA MET A 40 6.02 7.52 -5.79
C MET A 40 5.57 7.47 -7.27
N THR A 41 6.29 6.73 -8.12
CA THR A 41 6.06 6.70 -9.58
C THR A 41 5.09 5.61 -10.02
N ILE A 42 5.02 4.47 -9.32
CA ILE A 42 3.93 3.50 -9.45
C ILE A 42 2.59 4.19 -9.17
N THR A 43 2.55 5.02 -8.14
CA THR A 43 1.39 5.87 -7.80
C THR A 43 1.05 6.81 -8.96
N ARG A 44 2.06 7.46 -9.56
CA ARG A 44 1.90 8.35 -10.71
C ARG A 44 1.32 7.64 -11.95
N ALA A 45 1.83 6.46 -12.30
CA ALA A 45 1.36 5.66 -13.44
C ALA A 45 -0.02 5.01 -13.21
N ARG A 46 -0.45 4.85 -11.95
CA ARG A 46 -1.82 4.45 -11.60
C ARG A 46 -2.81 5.61 -11.81
N LEU A 47 -2.44 6.83 -11.40
CA LEU A 47 -3.23 8.05 -11.65
C LEU A 47 -3.37 8.34 -13.15
N ASP A 48 -2.32 8.13 -13.96
CA ASP A 48 -2.38 8.34 -15.42
C ASP A 48 -3.33 7.36 -16.13
N ARG A 49 -3.47 6.13 -15.62
CA ARG A 49 -4.40 5.13 -16.17
C ARG A 49 -5.87 5.47 -15.92
N MET A 50 -6.17 6.20 -14.86
CA MET A 50 -7.53 6.69 -14.56
C MET A 50 -7.98 7.83 -15.49
N SER A 51 -7.05 8.49 -16.18
CA SER A 51 -7.35 9.65 -17.05
C SER A 51 -7.85 9.31 -18.47
N ARG A 52 -7.87 8.03 -18.87
CA ARG A 52 -8.19 7.60 -20.25
C ARG A 52 -9.56 6.94 -20.44
N GLY A 53 -10.55 7.33 -19.63
CA GLY A 53 -11.97 7.01 -19.85
C GLY A 53 -12.71 8.18 -20.50
N ARG A 54 -13.34 7.95 -21.66
CA ARG A 54 -14.06 8.94 -22.50
C ARG A 54 -14.92 9.95 -21.72
N VAL A 55 -14.67 11.23 -22.03
CA VAL A 55 -15.52 12.38 -21.73
C VAL A 55 -16.81 12.32 -22.54
N GLY A 56 -17.96 12.42 -21.86
CA GLY A 56 -19.26 12.61 -22.49
C GLY A 56 -20.36 12.90 -21.47
N GLY A 57 -20.88 14.14 -21.46
CA GLY A 57 -22.18 14.48 -20.89
C GLY A 57 -22.14 15.45 -19.70
N LYS A 58 -22.96 16.51 -19.78
CA LYS A 58 -22.98 17.69 -18.90
C LYS A 58 -23.65 17.46 -17.54
N SER A 59 -23.22 18.33 -16.62
CA SER A 59 -23.91 18.87 -15.42
C SER A 59 -23.69 18.17 -14.07
N ALA A 60 -23.13 19.01 -13.18
CA ALA A 60 -23.12 19.00 -11.73
C ALA A 60 -22.37 17.85 -11.03
N GLU A 61 -21.10 18.15 -10.70
CA GLU A 61 -20.34 17.59 -9.59
C GLU A 61 -20.20 16.06 -9.55
N THR A 62 -19.36 15.53 -10.44
CA THR A 62 -18.67 14.25 -10.22
C THR A 62 -17.23 14.57 -9.87
N ALA A 63 -16.82 14.22 -8.64
CA ALA A 63 -15.43 14.39 -8.19
C ALA A 63 -14.47 13.72 -9.18
N LEU A 64 -13.48 14.48 -9.64
CA LEU A 64 -12.42 13.98 -10.50
C LEU A 64 -11.70 12.80 -9.81
N PRO A 65 -11.45 11.69 -10.51
CA PRO A 65 -10.73 10.52 -9.99
C PRO A 65 -9.20 10.78 -9.91
N VAL A 66 -8.81 12.01 -9.58
CA VAL A 66 -7.45 12.43 -9.28
C VAL A 66 -7.54 13.43 -8.13
N ARG A 67 -6.93 13.14 -6.98
CA ARG A 67 -6.76 14.12 -5.89
C ARG A 67 -5.69 15.12 -6.31
N LEU A 68 -6.08 16.09 -7.13
CA LEU A 68 -5.29 17.27 -7.43
C LEU A 68 -5.34 18.18 -6.19
N ASP A 69 -4.20 18.70 -5.76
CA ASP A 69 -4.19 19.71 -4.71
C ASP A 69 -4.79 21.05 -5.23
N LYS A 70 -4.87 22.07 -4.36
CA LYS A 70 -5.38 23.41 -4.70
C LYS A 70 -4.65 24.07 -5.89
N PHE A 71 -3.52 23.52 -6.33
CA PHE A 71 -2.66 24.05 -7.38
C PHE A 71 -2.54 23.13 -8.59
N ASP A 72 -3.46 22.17 -8.75
CA ASP A 72 -3.47 21.23 -9.88
C ASP A 72 -2.26 20.28 -9.90
N GLN A 73 -1.61 20.05 -8.75
CA GLN A 73 -0.43 19.18 -8.65
C GLN A 73 -0.79 17.83 -8.01
N ARG A 74 -0.14 16.77 -8.51
CA ARG A 74 -0.30 15.41 -7.96
C ARG A 74 0.33 15.34 -6.56
N PRO A 75 -0.23 14.56 -5.61
CA PRO A 75 0.26 14.54 -4.21
C PRO A 75 1.74 14.18 -4.06
N THR A 76 2.29 13.33 -4.95
CA THR A 76 3.69 12.88 -4.92
C THR A 76 4.62 13.67 -5.86
N GLN A 77 4.10 14.56 -6.71
CA GLN A 77 4.91 15.28 -7.69
C GLN A 77 5.83 16.30 -7.02
N ARG A 78 5.30 17.14 -6.11
CA ARG A 78 6.11 18.10 -5.35
C ARG A 78 7.22 17.44 -4.52
N PRO A 79 6.94 16.38 -3.73
CA PRO A 79 7.99 15.65 -3.05
C PRO A 79 9.07 15.09 -3.99
N LEU A 80 8.67 14.52 -5.12
CA LEU A 80 9.61 13.97 -6.11
C LEU A 80 10.49 15.07 -6.74
N ASP A 81 9.90 16.20 -7.13
CA ASP A 81 10.62 17.33 -7.72
C ASP A 81 11.60 17.93 -6.70
N HIS A 82 11.18 18.06 -5.43
CA HIS A 82 12.04 18.54 -4.35
C HIS A 82 13.21 17.60 -4.09
N LEU A 83 12.95 16.28 -4.02
CA LEU A 83 14.01 15.28 -3.86
C LEU A 83 15.00 15.32 -5.03
N THR A 84 14.49 15.45 -6.27
CA THR A 84 15.32 15.54 -7.48
C THR A 84 16.23 16.77 -7.43
N LEU A 85 15.70 17.91 -7.00
CA LEU A 85 16.47 19.14 -6.85
C LEU A 85 17.59 19.00 -5.81
N VAL A 86 17.27 18.51 -4.61
CA VAL A 86 18.22 18.40 -3.50
C VAL A 86 19.35 17.42 -3.86
N ILE A 87 19.01 16.20 -4.27
CA ILE A 87 20.00 15.17 -4.61
C ILE A 87 20.85 15.60 -5.81
N GLY A 88 20.22 16.15 -6.85
CA GLY A 88 20.95 16.63 -8.04
C GLY A 88 21.88 17.81 -7.73
N THR A 89 21.58 18.62 -6.71
CA THR A 89 22.45 19.71 -6.26
C THR A 89 23.67 19.17 -5.54
N TRP A 90 23.47 18.31 -4.54
CA TRP A 90 24.58 17.73 -3.77
C TRP A 90 25.45 16.78 -4.57
N ALA A 91 24.90 16.05 -5.54
CA ALA A 91 25.70 15.26 -6.49
C ALA A 91 26.66 16.14 -7.30
N ARG A 92 26.21 17.32 -7.76
CA ARG A 92 27.07 18.27 -8.48
C ARG A 92 28.15 18.88 -7.58
N VAL A 93 27.79 19.26 -6.34
CA VAL A 93 28.75 19.79 -5.35
C VAL A 93 29.84 18.74 -5.03
N ALA A 94 29.44 17.49 -4.78
CA ALA A 94 30.38 16.40 -4.53
C ALA A 94 31.27 16.10 -5.75
N ALA A 95 30.72 16.16 -6.97
CA ALA A 95 31.49 15.95 -8.19
C ALA A 95 32.50 17.08 -8.46
N ASP A 96 32.15 18.33 -8.15
CA ASP A 96 33.07 19.46 -8.27
C ASP A 96 34.24 19.32 -7.28
N GLN A 97 33.93 18.99 -6.02
CA GLN A 97 34.94 18.79 -4.97
C GLN A 97 35.93 17.65 -5.27
N THR A 98 35.44 16.56 -5.86
CA THR A 98 36.26 15.38 -6.19
C THR A 98 36.97 15.51 -7.55
N GLY A 99 36.69 16.58 -8.32
CA GLY A 99 37.18 16.74 -9.70
C GLY A 99 36.51 15.80 -10.70
N GLN A 100 35.42 15.16 -10.31
CA GLN A 100 34.69 14.15 -11.07
C GLN A 100 33.50 14.72 -11.85
N PHE A 101 33.41 16.04 -12.05
CA PHE A 101 32.25 16.66 -12.71
C PHE A 101 31.93 16.07 -14.10
N HIS A 102 32.97 15.82 -14.91
CA HIS A 102 32.79 15.14 -16.20
C HIS A 102 32.38 13.66 -16.03
N GLU A 103 32.93 13.00 -15.01
CA GLU A 103 32.61 11.60 -14.69
C GLU A 103 31.17 11.45 -14.16
N LEU A 104 30.62 12.44 -13.45
CA LEU A 104 29.22 12.46 -13.04
C LEU A 104 28.31 12.41 -14.27
N HIS A 105 28.51 13.31 -15.24
CA HIS A 105 27.67 13.35 -16.43
C HIS A 105 27.74 12.04 -17.23
N VAL A 106 28.95 11.49 -17.41
CA VAL A 106 29.16 10.19 -18.08
C VAL A 106 28.58 9.02 -17.26
N ALA A 107 28.69 9.05 -15.93
CA ALA A 107 28.21 8.00 -15.04
C ALA A 107 26.68 7.95 -14.98
N LEU A 108 26.00 9.11 -14.98
CA LEU A 108 24.54 9.20 -15.08
C LEU A 108 24.03 8.55 -16.38
N ASP A 109 24.81 8.64 -17.47
CA ASP A 109 24.50 7.96 -18.72
C ASP A 109 24.98 6.50 -18.80
N SER A 110 25.65 5.99 -17.78
CA SER A 110 26.27 4.66 -17.82
C SER A 110 25.28 3.52 -17.58
N PRO A 111 25.40 2.40 -18.31
CA PRO A 111 24.60 1.20 -18.04
C PRO A 111 24.86 0.59 -16.65
N GLY A 112 26.09 0.73 -16.13
CA GLY A 112 26.47 0.19 -14.82
C GLY A 112 25.72 0.85 -13.67
N LEU A 113 25.61 2.18 -13.68
CA LEU A 113 24.88 2.91 -12.66
C LEU A 113 23.38 2.62 -12.71
N ARG A 114 22.81 2.53 -13.92
CA ARG A 114 21.42 2.07 -14.09
C ARG A 114 21.19 0.69 -13.48
N GLN A 115 22.10 -0.25 -13.73
CA GLN A 115 22.00 -1.59 -13.13
C GLN A 115 22.04 -1.55 -11.60
N LEU A 116 22.87 -0.70 -11.00
CA LEU A 116 22.91 -0.50 -9.54
C LEU A 116 21.59 0.08 -9.02
N VAL A 117 21.02 1.09 -9.69
CA VAL A 117 19.69 1.61 -9.37
C VAL A 117 18.65 0.50 -9.36
N HIS A 118 18.60 -0.32 -10.42
CA HIS A 118 17.65 -1.43 -10.49
C HIS A 118 17.84 -2.45 -9.38
N ASN A 119 19.09 -2.74 -8.98
CA ASN A 119 19.38 -3.64 -7.87
C ASN A 119 18.90 -3.08 -6.52
N SER A 120 18.90 -1.75 -6.35
CA SER A 120 18.47 -1.07 -5.13
C SER A 120 16.95 -0.87 -5.03
N ARG A 121 16.20 -1.00 -6.13
CA ARG A 121 14.72 -0.98 -6.08
C ARG A 121 14.21 -2.21 -5.32
N ARG A 122 13.37 -2.03 -4.29
CA ARG A 122 12.79 -3.13 -3.51
C ARG A 122 11.69 -3.85 -4.31
N GLY A 123 11.87 -5.13 -4.63
CA GLY A 123 10.87 -5.97 -5.31
C GLY A 123 11.47 -7.12 -6.12
N ARG A 124 10.66 -8.10 -6.54
CA ARG A 124 11.14 -9.20 -7.40
C ARG A 124 11.54 -8.61 -8.76
N LEU A 125 12.84 -8.51 -9.00
CA LEU A 125 13.45 -8.15 -10.28
C LEU A 125 12.90 -9.06 -11.40
N ASP A 126 12.04 -8.53 -12.26
CA ASP A 126 11.90 -9.11 -13.58
C ASP A 126 13.10 -8.66 -14.41
N ARG A 127 14.10 -9.53 -14.53
CA ARG A 127 15.34 -9.24 -15.28
C ARG A 127 15.05 -8.86 -16.74
N ALA A 128 13.89 -9.23 -17.29
CA ALA A 128 13.47 -8.82 -18.64
C ALA A 128 12.93 -7.38 -18.68
N ALA A 129 12.34 -6.86 -17.59
CA ALA A 129 11.79 -5.50 -17.52
C ALA A 129 12.86 -4.42 -17.21
N VAL A 130 13.95 -4.83 -16.55
CA VAL A 130 15.13 -3.98 -16.21
C VAL A 130 15.74 -3.30 -17.45
N SER A 131 15.61 -3.90 -18.64
CA SER A 131 16.15 -3.32 -19.88
C SER A 131 15.27 -2.21 -20.48
N THR A 132 14.05 -2.00 -20.00
CA THR A 132 13.06 -1.10 -20.60
C THR A 132 12.51 -0.01 -19.68
N GLU A 133 12.60 -0.18 -18.36
CA GLU A 133 12.27 0.91 -17.43
C GLU A 133 13.44 1.87 -17.29
N GLY A 134 13.24 3.15 -17.66
CA GLY A 134 14.21 4.19 -17.38
C GLY A 134 14.45 4.35 -15.88
N ALA A 135 15.72 4.57 -15.50
CA ALA A 135 16.06 5.12 -14.19
C ALA A 135 15.82 6.64 -14.22
N TYR A 136 15.24 7.18 -13.17
CA TYR A 136 15.10 8.63 -12.99
C TYR A 136 16.44 9.24 -12.59
N ASP A 137 16.69 10.48 -13.01
CA ASP A 137 17.93 11.20 -12.71
C ASP A 137 18.22 11.27 -11.20
N VAL A 138 17.19 11.40 -10.37
CA VAL A 138 17.31 11.39 -8.91
C VAL A 138 17.79 10.04 -8.36
N GLU A 139 17.39 8.92 -8.96
CA GLU A 139 17.86 7.60 -8.55
C GLU A 139 19.32 7.39 -8.96
N LEU A 140 19.69 7.84 -10.16
CA LEU A 140 21.06 7.76 -10.65
C LEU A 140 21.98 8.63 -9.80
N ALA A 141 21.58 9.88 -9.53
CA ALA A 141 22.35 10.80 -8.72
C ALA A 141 22.49 10.31 -7.27
N SER A 142 21.47 9.68 -6.68
CA SER A 142 21.57 9.15 -5.31
C SER A 142 22.54 7.97 -5.22
N ILE A 143 22.46 7.03 -6.17
CA ILE A 143 23.37 5.87 -6.22
C ILE A 143 24.80 6.31 -6.54
N TRP A 144 24.98 7.29 -7.43
CA TRP A 144 26.29 7.87 -7.69
C TRP A 144 26.85 8.54 -6.44
N LEU A 145 26.06 9.36 -5.74
CA LEU A 145 26.50 10.03 -4.52
C LEU A 145 26.88 9.01 -3.42
N ALA A 146 26.16 7.89 -3.34
CA ALA A 146 26.45 6.81 -2.39
C ALA A 146 27.75 6.05 -2.71
N HIS A 147 28.05 5.76 -3.98
CA HIS A 147 29.15 4.85 -4.36
C HIS A 147 30.36 5.51 -5.01
N CYS A 148 30.18 6.65 -5.67
CA CYS A 148 31.18 7.30 -6.51
C CYS A 148 31.60 8.66 -5.95
N GLY A 149 30.73 9.34 -5.19
CA GLY A 149 30.98 10.67 -4.62
C GLY A 149 32.08 10.77 -3.54
N GLY A 150 32.81 9.69 -3.27
CA GLY A 150 33.84 9.65 -2.24
C GLY A 150 33.27 9.60 -0.81
N ASP A 151 34.07 10.01 0.17
CA ASP A 151 33.61 10.13 1.55
C ASP A 151 32.69 11.36 1.68
N LEU A 152 31.40 11.13 1.96
CA LEU A 152 30.37 12.17 2.11
C LEU A 152 30.75 13.25 3.13
N ARG A 153 31.61 12.92 4.09
CA ARG A 153 32.12 13.86 5.11
C ARG A 153 33.05 14.93 4.54
N THR A 154 33.58 14.69 3.34
CA THR A 154 34.52 15.60 2.65
C THR A 154 33.81 16.55 1.69
N VAL A 155 32.51 16.38 1.49
CA VAL A 155 31.69 17.31 0.71
C VAL A 155 31.65 18.66 1.45
N PRO A 156 31.86 19.79 0.74
CA PRO A 156 31.73 21.11 1.34
C PRO A 156 30.35 21.26 1.99
N GLU A 157 30.29 21.85 3.18
CA GLU A 157 29.04 22.04 3.93
C GLU A 157 28.28 20.71 4.17
N SER A 158 29.01 19.63 4.44
CA SER A 158 28.42 18.30 4.66
C SER A 158 27.35 18.26 5.76
N GLY A 159 27.41 19.15 6.76
CA GLY A 159 26.34 19.33 7.74
C GLY A 159 25.03 19.79 7.11
N VAL A 160 25.09 20.80 6.23
CA VAL A 160 23.93 21.32 5.48
C VAL A 160 23.40 20.26 4.52
N MET A 161 24.29 19.55 3.81
CA MET A 161 23.91 18.43 2.95
C MET A 161 23.12 17.37 3.70
N TYR A 162 23.57 17.00 4.90
CA TYR A 162 22.90 16.01 5.72
C TYR A 162 21.47 16.45 6.05
N ASP A 163 21.31 17.68 6.52
CA ASP A 163 20.00 18.23 6.90
C ASP A 163 19.06 18.29 5.68
N GLU A 164 19.50 18.87 4.57
CA GLU A 164 18.67 19.00 3.36
C GLU A 164 18.22 17.65 2.79
N ILE A 165 19.14 16.67 2.71
CA ILE A 165 18.81 15.34 2.18
C ILE A 165 17.85 14.62 3.14
N THR A 166 18.11 14.67 4.45
CA THR A 166 17.24 13.98 5.42
C THR A 166 15.86 14.63 5.52
N ASP A 167 15.75 15.95 5.41
CA ASP A 167 14.48 16.66 5.35
C ASP A 167 13.69 16.33 4.08
N ALA A 168 14.37 16.28 2.92
CA ALA A 168 13.75 15.88 1.65
C ALA A 168 13.23 14.43 1.72
N LEU A 169 14.00 13.52 2.30
CA LEU A 169 13.59 12.13 2.53
C LEU A 169 12.41 12.03 3.48
N ALA A 170 12.42 12.78 4.59
CA ALA A 170 11.30 12.83 5.51
C ALA A 170 10.03 13.37 4.84
N TYR A 171 10.16 14.35 3.93
CA TYR A 171 9.03 14.86 3.15
C TYR A 171 8.45 13.82 2.20
N VAL A 172 9.31 13.10 1.49
CA VAL A 172 8.93 12.01 0.59
C VAL A 172 8.27 10.87 1.36
N ARG A 173 8.87 10.40 2.45
CA ARG A 173 8.31 9.33 3.31
C ARG A 173 6.93 9.71 3.82
N ARG A 174 6.75 10.93 4.34
CA ARG A 174 5.43 11.44 4.74
C ARG A 174 4.40 11.45 3.60
N ALA A 175 4.82 11.71 2.37
CA ALA A 175 3.94 11.68 1.22
C ALA A 175 3.52 10.25 0.82
N VAL A 176 4.44 9.29 0.94
CA VAL A 176 4.18 7.86 0.72
C VAL A 176 3.33 7.27 1.86
N ASP A 177 3.68 7.52 3.12
CA ASP A 177 2.99 6.99 4.31
C ASP A 177 1.57 7.53 4.48
N ARG A 178 1.25 8.69 3.90
CA ARG A 178 -0.10 9.27 3.89
C ARG A 178 -1.01 8.62 2.82
N MET A 179 -0.53 7.64 2.07
CA MET A 179 -1.33 6.92 1.07
C MET A 179 -2.31 5.92 1.71
N PRO A 180 -3.48 5.68 1.11
CA PRO A 180 -4.51 4.82 1.70
C PRO A 180 -4.02 3.36 1.81
N GLU A 181 -4.35 2.71 2.93
CA GLU A 181 -4.06 1.29 3.15
C GLU A 181 -4.78 0.42 2.11
N LEU A 182 -4.06 -0.57 1.56
CA LEU A 182 -4.64 -1.60 0.71
C LEU A 182 -5.42 -2.59 1.58
N SER A 183 -6.73 -2.66 1.42
CA SER A 183 -7.59 -3.61 2.10
C SER A 183 -7.82 -4.87 1.26
N TYR A 184 -7.79 -6.03 1.90
CA TYR A 184 -8.07 -7.30 1.25
C TYR A 184 -9.56 -7.38 0.86
N ARG A 185 -9.85 -7.79 -0.38
CA ARG A 185 -11.22 -7.86 -0.95
C ARG A 185 -11.67 -9.24 -1.39
N GLY A 186 -10.87 -10.28 -1.16
CA GLY A 186 -11.22 -11.65 -1.50
C GLY A 186 -10.25 -12.29 -2.51
N GLN A 187 -10.63 -13.45 -3.03
CA GLN A 187 -9.80 -14.23 -3.95
C GLN A 187 -10.26 -14.04 -5.41
N CYS A 188 -9.32 -14.14 -6.34
CA CYS A 188 -9.60 -14.12 -7.76
C CYS A 188 -10.40 -15.36 -8.18
N SER A 189 -11.59 -15.13 -8.72
CA SER A 189 -12.52 -16.15 -9.23
C SER A 189 -12.35 -16.47 -10.71
N SER A 190 -11.31 -15.95 -11.37
CA SER A 190 -11.12 -16.16 -12.81
C SER A 190 -10.60 -17.55 -13.12
N LEU A 191 -11.13 -18.11 -14.21
CA LEU A 191 -10.77 -19.43 -14.71
C LEU A 191 -9.46 -19.34 -15.50
N VAL A 192 -8.46 -20.10 -15.08
CA VAL A 192 -7.17 -20.28 -15.76
C VAL A 192 -7.03 -21.74 -16.19
N SER A 193 -6.04 -22.05 -17.04
CA SER A 193 -5.86 -23.36 -17.69
C SER A 193 -5.74 -24.56 -16.73
N GLY A 194 -5.61 -24.34 -15.43
CA GLY A 194 -5.54 -25.35 -14.37
C GLY A 194 -6.59 -25.22 -13.26
N GLY A 195 -7.64 -24.41 -13.42
CA GLY A 195 -8.70 -24.22 -12.42
C GLY A 195 -8.97 -22.74 -12.09
N LEU A 196 -9.50 -22.46 -10.90
CA LEU A 196 -9.67 -21.09 -10.42
C LEU A 196 -8.33 -20.50 -9.97
N CYS A 197 -8.10 -19.22 -10.28
CA CYS A 197 -6.83 -18.55 -9.96
C CYS A 197 -6.55 -18.48 -8.44
N GLY A 198 -7.54 -18.14 -7.62
CA GLY A 198 -7.43 -18.16 -6.15
C GLY A 198 -6.50 -17.11 -5.53
N ALA A 199 -5.85 -16.26 -6.32
CA ALA A 199 -4.94 -15.24 -5.82
C ALA A 199 -5.66 -14.15 -5.00
N GLY A 200 -5.04 -13.72 -3.90
CA GLY A 200 -5.59 -12.66 -3.05
C GLY A 200 -5.63 -11.30 -3.75
N LEU A 201 -6.78 -10.62 -3.64
CA LEU A 201 -7.03 -9.30 -4.22
C LEU A 201 -7.00 -8.24 -3.14
N TYR A 202 -6.22 -7.19 -3.37
CA TYR A 202 -6.03 -6.07 -2.46
C TYR A 202 -6.36 -4.78 -3.22
N VAL A 203 -7.14 -3.90 -2.61
CA VAL A 203 -7.59 -2.66 -3.23
C VAL A 203 -7.57 -1.50 -2.25
N GLU A 204 -7.39 -0.28 -2.76
CA GLU A 204 -7.49 0.94 -1.97
C GLU A 204 -8.97 1.22 -1.63
N ASP A 205 -9.23 1.78 -0.45
CA ASP A 205 -10.59 2.13 -0.05
C ASP A 205 -11.21 3.16 -1.02
N GLY A 206 -12.35 2.80 -1.61
CA GLY A 206 -13.08 3.62 -2.59
C GLY A 206 -12.92 3.20 -4.06
N GLU A 207 -11.99 2.30 -4.36
CA GLU A 207 -11.81 1.79 -5.72
C GLU A 207 -12.95 0.85 -6.15
N SER A 208 -13.36 0.98 -7.41
CA SER A 208 -14.48 0.22 -7.98
C SER A 208 -14.04 -1.03 -8.75
N TYR A 209 -12.77 -1.11 -9.13
CA TYR A 209 -12.19 -2.22 -9.91
C TYR A 209 -10.82 -2.64 -9.38
N VAL A 210 -10.48 -3.92 -9.51
CA VAL A 210 -9.15 -4.48 -9.18
C VAL A 210 -8.70 -5.46 -10.26
N THR A 211 -7.42 -5.41 -10.61
CA THR A 211 -6.81 -6.37 -11.56
C THR A 211 -6.02 -7.42 -10.78
N CYS A 212 -6.31 -8.69 -11.01
CA CYS A 212 -5.56 -9.79 -10.43
C CYS A 212 -4.14 -9.84 -10.98
N ARG A 213 -3.13 -9.82 -10.09
CA ARG A 213 -1.71 -9.86 -10.48
C ARG A 213 -1.23 -11.23 -10.97
N ALA A 214 -1.98 -12.30 -10.68
CA ALA A 214 -1.60 -13.67 -11.05
C ALA A 214 -2.11 -14.07 -12.44
N CYS A 215 -3.36 -13.70 -12.80
CA CYS A 215 -3.97 -14.08 -14.07
C CYS A 215 -4.34 -12.90 -14.98
N GLY A 216 -4.21 -11.65 -14.51
CA GLY A 216 -4.52 -10.45 -15.28
C GLY A 216 -6.02 -10.11 -15.40
N ALA A 217 -6.90 -10.90 -14.80
CA ALA A 217 -8.34 -10.68 -14.87
C ALA A 217 -8.78 -9.44 -14.08
N HIS A 218 -9.80 -8.75 -14.60
CA HIS A 218 -10.38 -7.57 -13.97
C HIS A 218 -11.64 -7.94 -13.20
N HIS A 219 -11.75 -7.44 -11.98
CA HIS A 219 -12.88 -7.69 -11.09
C HIS A 219 -13.49 -6.37 -10.62
N VAL A 220 -14.81 -6.33 -10.52
CA VAL A 220 -15.52 -5.23 -9.86
C VAL A 220 -15.43 -5.45 -8.36
N VAL A 221 -14.93 -4.47 -7.61
CA VAL A 221 -14.73 -4.56 -6.14
C VAL A 221 -16.03 -4.82 -5.42
N SER A 222 -17.11 -4.15 -5.82
CA SER A 222 -18.44 -4.37 -5.23
C SER A 222 -18.99 -5.78 -5.50
N ALA A 223 -18.60 -6.41 -6.61
CA ALA A 223 -18.94 -7.80 -6.88
C ALA A 223 -18.12 -8.75 -5.99
N LEU A 224 -16.82 -8.51 -5.84
CA LEU A 224 -15.97 -9.31 -4.94
C LEU A 224 -16.44 -9.25 -3.48
N VAL A 225 -16.78 -8.05 -3.01
CA VAL A 225 -17.33 -7.87 -1.66
C VAL A 225 -18.68 -8.57 -1.54
N ARG A 226 -19.55 -8.49 -2.56
CA ARG A 226 -20.83 -9.20 -2.56
C ARG A 226 -20.64 -10.72 -2.56
N ASP A 227 -19.72 -11.24 -3.35
CA ASP A 227 -19.43 -12.68 -3.43
C ASP A 227 -18.82 -13.18 -2.11
N ALA A 228 -17.91 -12.42 -1.52
CA ALA A 228 -17.33 -12.72 -0.22
C ALA A 228 -18.38 -12.67 0.90
N LEU A 229 -19.28 -11.68 0.88
CA LEU A 229 -20.40 -11.59 1.81
C LEU A 229 -21.39 -12.74 1.60
N SER A 230 -21.73 -13.06 0.35
CA SER A 230 -22.66 -14.14 0.00
C SER A 230 -22.12 -15.52 0.44
N ALA A 231 -20.81 -15.73 0.32
CA ALA A 231 -20.15 -16.94 0.85
C ALA A 231 -20.27 -17.08 2.37
N ILE A 232 -20.44 -15.97 3.09
CA ILE A 232 -20.62 -15.94 4.56
C ILE A 232 -22.10 -15.93 4.94
N GLU A 233 -23.01 -15.46 4.08
CA GLU A 233 -24.44 -15.34 4.37
C GLU A 233 -25.08 -16.67 4.77
N ASN A 234 -24.66 -17.77 4.15
CA ASN A 234 -25.14 -19.13 4.43
C ASN A 234 -24.21 -19.92 5.37
N ARG A 235 -23.26 -19.26 6.05
CA ARG A 235 -22.50 -19.92 7.12
C ARG A 235 -23.29 -19.91 8.42
N LEU A 236 -23.12 -20.99 9.18
CA LEU A 236 -23.76 -21.20 10.47
C LEU A 236 -22.96 -20.52 11.58
N PHE A 237 -23.67 -19.74 12.39
CA PHE A 237 -23.09 -19.00 13.51
C PHE A 237 -24.00 -19.06 14.73
N THR A 238 -23.41 -19.08 15.92
CA THR A 238 -24.13 -18.80 17.17
C THR A 238 -24.49 -17.31 17.26
N ILE A 239 -25.44 -16.94 18.12
CA ILE A 239 -25.80 -15.52 18.34
C ILE A 239 -24.59 -14.67 18.77
N ALA A 240 -23.69 -15.21 19.58
CA ALA A 240 -22.49 -14.49 20.03
C ALA A 240 -21.49 -14.27 18.87
N GLU A 241 -21.34 -15.25 17.99
CA GLU A 241 -20.52 -15.12 16.78
C GLU A 241 -21.14 -14.14 15.79
N LEU A 242 -22.46 -14.19 15.59
CA LEU A 242 -23.20 -13.24 14.74
C LEU A 242 -23.02 -11.80 15.21
N GLU A 243 -23.15 -11.54 16.51
CA GLU A 243 -22.96 -10.19 17.06
C GLU A 243 -21.55 -9.64 16.76
N ARG A 244 -20.52 -10.49 16.78
CA ARG A 244 -19.15 -10.11 16.44
C ARG A 244 -19.00 -9.86 14.94
N VAL A 245 -19.46 -10.79 14.10
CA VAL A 245 -19.36 -10.68 12.64
C VAL A 245 -20.10 -9.44 12.12
N LEU A 246 -21.33 -9.20 12.60
CA LEU A 246 -22.13 -8.05 12.22
C LEU A 246 -21.48 -6.72 12.61
N ARG A 247 -20.79 -6.67 13.76
CA ARG A 247 -20.01 -5.50 14.17
C ARG A 247 -18.82 -5.25 13.23
N GLU A 248 -18.07 -6.30 12.88
CA GLU A 248 -16.94 -6.22 11.95
C GLU A 248 -17.39 -5.80 10.54
N LEU A 249 -18.62 -6.15 10.15
CA LEU A 249 -19.25 -5.75 8.88
C LEU A 249 -19.89 -4.35 8.91
N GLY A 250 -19.81 -3.61 10.02
CA GLY A 250 -20.39 -2.27 10.15
C GLY A 250 -21.92 -2.24 10.28
N GLU A 251 -22.54 -3.38 10.59
CA GLU A 251 -23.99 -3.60 10.63
C GLU A 251 -24.44 -4.10 12.03
N PRO A 252 -24.13 -3.40 13.13
CA PRO A 252 -24.28 -3.96 14.47
C PRO A 252 -25.74 -4.27 14.82
N ILE A 253 -26.02 -5.53 15.18
CA ILE A 253 -27.27 -5.97 15.78
C ILE A 253 -26.95 -6.56 17.17
N PRO A 254 -27.51 -6.01 18.27
CA PRO A 254 -27.27 -6.53 19.60
C PRO A 254 -27.74 -7.98 19.77
N ALA A 255 -27.00 -8.81 20.51
CA ALA A 255 -27.39 -10.19 20.79
C ALA A 255 -28.77 -10.31 21.47
N GLY A 256 -29.15 -9.32 22.29
CA GLY A 256 -30.48 -9.25 22.90
C GLY A 256 -31.62 -9.21 21.88
N THR A 257 -31.42 -8.50 20.76
CA THR A 257 -32.39 -8.40 19.66
C THR A 257 -32.55 -9.75 18.96
N MET A 258 -31.43 -10.39 18.61
CA MET A 258 -31.44 -11.73 17.97
C MET A 258 -32.05 -12.79 18.89
N ARG A 259 -31.78 -12.75 20.20
CA ARG A 259 -32.43 -13.64 21.19
C ARG A 259 -33.94 -13.41 21.28
N SER A 260 -34.38 -12.15 21.19
CA SER A 260 -35.80 -11.79 21.17
C SER A 260 -36.49 -12.28 19.89
N TRP A 261 -35.85 -12.17 18.73
CA TRP A 261 -36.38 -12.74 17.48
C TRP A 261 -36.48 -14.26 17.53
N HIS A 262 -35.48 -14.92 18.10
CA HIS A 262 -35.51 -16.37 18.31
C HIS A 262 -36.61 -16.80 19.29
N SER A 263 -36.77 -16.12 20.44
CA SER A 263 -37.82 -16.47 21.41
C SER A 263 -39.23 -16.23 20.87
N ARG A 264 -39.40 -15.30 19.94
CA ARG A 264 -40.66 -15.03 19.23
C ARG A 264 -40.88 -15.91 17.99
N GLY A 265 -39.95 -16.81 17.68
CA GLY A 265 -40.02 -17.71 16.52
C GLY A 265 -39.81 -17.02 15.17
N GLN A 266 -39.32 -15.78 15.15
CA GLN A 266 -39.04 -15.03 13.93
C GLN A 266 -37.68 -15.43 13.33
N LEU A 267 -36.71 -15.79 14.18
CA LEU A 267 -35.41 -16.31 13.78
C LEU A 267 -35.33 -17.79 14.15
N GLN A 268 -35.21 -18.67 13.15
CA GLN A 268 -35.22 -20.12 13.36
C GLN A 268 -33.80 -20.70 13.31
N PRO A 269 -33.45 -21.61 14.23
CA PRO A 269 -32.18 -22.32 14.17
C PRO A 269 -32.14 -23.22 12.93
N ARG A 270 -30.96 -23.29 12.31
CA ARG A 270 -30.67 -24.13 11.13
C ARG A 270 -29.90 -25.39 11.48
N ALA A 271 -29.14 -25.31 12.57
CA ALA A 271 -28.39 -26.41 13.13
C ALA A 271 -28.12 -26.15 14.60
N TRP A 272 -27.51 -27.11 15.27
CA TRP A 272 -27.07 -27.04 16.64
C TRP A 272 -25.61 -27.47 16.70
N ARG A 273 -24.80 -26.75 17.48
CA ARG A 273 -23.41 -27.14 17.70
C ARG A 273 -23.35 -28.15 18.84
N GLN A 274 -22.77 -29.30 18.57
CA GLN A 274 -22.58 -30.37 19.54
C GLN A 274 -21.38 -30.08 20.46
N ALA A 275 -21.32 -30.83 21.57
CA ALA A 275 -20.22 -30.72 22.53
C ALA A 275 -18.84 -31.10 21.95
N ASP A 276 -18.79 -31.91 20.89
CA ASP A 276 -17.57 -32.27 20.17
C ASP A 276 -17.16 -31.23 19.10
N GLY A 277 -17.94 -30.17 18.95
CA GLY A 277 -17.73 -29.10 17.97
C GLY A 277 -18.35 -29.36 16.60
N THR A 278 -18.98 -30.52 16.37
CA THR A 278 -19.68 -30.81 15.11
C THR A 278 -21.02 -30.08 15.03
N GLU A 279 -21.51 -29.88 13.80
CA GLU A 279 -22.80 -29.24 13.54
C GLU A 279 -23.83 -30.31 13.16
N SER A 280 -25.02 -30.26 13.76
CA SER A 280 -26.11 -31.21 13.52
C SER A 280 -27.40 -30.48 13.21
N GLU A 281 -28.17 -31.00 12.26
CA GLU A 281 -29.54 -30.54 11.97
C GLU A 281 -30.54 -30.91 13.09
N TYR A 282 -30.16 -31.81 13.99
CA TYR A 282 -30.99 -32.23 15.10
C TYR A 282 -30.48 -31.69 16.43
N TRP A 283 -31.42 -31.22 17.27
CA TRP A 283 -31.15 -30.84 18.64
C TRP A 283 -31.03 -32.07 19.54
N MET A 284 -29.80 -32.44 19.91
CA MET A 284 -29.55 -33.67 20.67
C MET A 284 -29.46 -33.43 22.17
N ARG A 285 -28.90 -32.31 22.61
CA ARG A 285 -28.76 -31.97 24.04
C ARG A 285 -29.27 -30.57 24.32
N ARG A 286 -29.85 -30.39 25.50
CA ARG A 286 -30.38 -29.10 25.94
C ARG A 286 -29.33 -27.97 25.96
N SER A 287 -28.05 -28.31 26.10
CA SER A 287 -26.92 -27.37 26.12
C SER A 287 -26.41 -26.96 24.74
N ASP A 288 -26.83 -27.64 23.67
CA ASP A 288 -26.29 -27.40 22.32
C ASP A 288 -26.74 -26.03 21.83
N PRO A 289 -25.82 -25.08 21.57
CA PRO A 289 -26.21 -23.75 21.16
C PRO A 289 -26.80 -23.80 19.73
N PRO A 290 -27.92 -23.09 19.50
CA PRO A 290 -28.50 -22.97 18.17
C PRO A 290 -27.60 -22.16 17.24
N LEU A 291 -27.55 -22.60 15.99
CA LEU A 291 -26.81 -21.97 14.89
C LEU A 291 -27.79 -21.38 13.88
N PHE A 292 -27.44 -20.22 13.35
CA PHE A 292 -28.27 -19.42 12.45
C PHE A 292 -27.45 -18.96 11.25
N TYR A 293 -28.11 -18.72 10.12
CA TYR A 293 -27.49 -18.05 8.99
C TYR A 293 -27.38 -16.55 9.21
N LEU A 294 -26.28 -15.95 8.77
CA LEU A 294 -26.11 -14.50 8.77
C LEU A 294 -27.16 -13.82 7.87
N GLY A 295 -27.55 -14.45 6.77
CA GLY A 295 -28.59 -13.99 5.85
C GLY A 295 -29.97 -13.84 6.51
N ASP A 296 -30.40 -14.84 7.28
CA ASP A 296 -31.70 -14.83 7.99
C ASP A 296 -31.79 -13.63 8.96
N VAL A 297 -30.68 -13.33 9.65
CA VAL A 297 -30.58 -12.21 10.59
C VAL A 297 -30.64 -10.85 9.88
N ARG A 298 -29.92 -10.69 8.76
CA ARG A 298 -29.98 -9.47 7.94
C ARG A 298 -31.37 -9.25 7.33
N GLN A 299 -32.04 -10.31 6.90
CA GLN A 299 -33.39 -10.24 6.35
C GLN A 299 -34.41 -9.71 7.36
N LEU A 300 -34.35 -10.20 8.60
CA LEU A 300 -35.20 -9.72 9.70
C LEU A 300 -34.93 -8.25 10.05
N ARG A 301 -33.67 -7.82 10.03
CA ARG A 301 -33.31 -6.41 10.26
C ARG A 301 -33.92 -5.49 9.19
N ASP A 302 -33.83 -5.89 7.92
CA ASP A 302 -34.31 -5.10 6.78
C ASP A 302 -35.85 -5.06 6.69
N GLY A 303 -36.58 -5.75 7.57
CA GLY A 303 -38.05 -5.79 7.59
C GLY A 303 -38.66 -6.52 6.39
N ARG A 304 -37.87 -7.34 5.68
CA ARG A 304 -38.39 -8.19 4.59
C ARG A 304 -39.07 -9.40 5.22
N ASP A 305 -40.36 -9.56 4.95
CA ASP A 305 -41.14 -10.71 5.42
C ASP A 305 -40.41 -12.03 5.13
N TRP A 306 -40.27 -12.83 6.17
CA TRP A 306 -39.69 -14.16 6.13
C TRP A 306 -40.52 -15.06 5.19
N ARG A 307 -40.00 -15.35 4.00
CA ARG A 307 -40.55 -16.40 3.12
C ARG A 307 -39.83 -17.70 3.46
N GLY A 308 -40.42 -18.49 4.36
CA GLY A 308 -39.93 -19.83 4.70
C GLY A 308 -39.72 -20.68 3.45
N GLY A 309 -38.46 -20.89 3.06
CA GLY A 309 -38.07 -21.88 2.09
C GLY A 309 -38.09 -23.25 2.75
N GLY A 310 -39.18 -23.98 2.56
CA GLY A 310 -39.23 -25.42 2.79
C GLY A 310 -38.91 -26.17 1.50
N ALA A 311 -37.85 -26.96 1.54
CA ALA A 311 -37.72 -28.28 0.93
C ALA A 311 -36.53 -28.98 1.59
#